data_AF-A0A3N5WP77-F1
#
_entry.id   AF-A0A3N5WP77-F1
#
_cell.length_a   1.000
_cell.length_b   1.000
_cell.length_c   1.000
_cell.angle_alpha   90.00
_cell.angle_beta   90.00
_cell.angle_gamma   90.00
#
_symmetry.space_group_name_H-M   'P 1'
#
loop_
_entity.id
_entity.type
_entity.pdbx_description
1 polymer ?
#
loop_
_entity_poly.entity_id
_entity_poly.type
_entity_poly.pdbx_seq_one_letter_code
_entity_poly.pdbx_strand_id
1 'polypeptide(L)'
;MEEPLILAVETSSRVGSVALARGPALLAQSTFSGPLQHSAEIFPAISQLLNRFHFVPGDIAQVHVAIGPGSFTGLRIAVTMAKAAHLANATAIV
;
A
#
# COMPACT_ATOMS: atom_id res chain seq x y z
N MET A 1 -9.97 20.67 -7.47
CA MET A 1 -9.54 19.33 -7.96
C MET A 1 -9.83 18.36 -6.83
N GLU A 2 -10.40 17.20 -7.14
CA GLU A 2 -10.62 16.18 -6.11
C GLU A 2 -9.27 15.60 -5.67
N GLU A 3 -9.07 15.44 -4.37
CA GLU A 3 -7.81 14.92 -3.84
C GLU A 3 -7.65 13.44 -4.19
N PRO A 4 -6.45 12.99 -4.63
CA PRO A 4 -6.25 11.62 -5.08
C PRO A 4 -6.38 10.63 -3.92
N LEU A 5 -6.96 9.46 -4.19
CA LEU A 5 -6.89 8.32 -3.27
C LEU A 5 -5.50 7.69 -3.37
N ILE A 6 -4.84 7.57 -2.23
CA ILE A 6 -3.46 7.13 -2.09
C ILE A 6 -3.42 5.85 -1.28
N LEU A 7 -2.72 4.83 -1.80
CA LEU A 7 -2.32 3.65 -1.05
C LEU A 7 -0.83 3.78 -0.69
N ALA A 8 -0.50 3.84 0.59
CA ALA A 8 0.89 3.81 1.07
C ALA A 8 1.24 2.42 1.61
N VAL A 9 2.41 1.91 1.25
CA VAL A 9 2.87 0.56 1.61
C VAL A 9 4.28 0.62 2.18
N GLU A 10 4.41 0.16 3.42
CA GLU A 10 5.66 0.12 4.17
C GLU A 10 6.01 -1.33 4.48
N THR A 11 7.10 -1.83 3.89
CA THR A 11 7.60 -3.19 4.11
C THR A 11 9.12 -3.24 4.32
N SER A 12 9.78 -2.08 4.43
CA SER A 12 11.22 -1.95 4.63
C SER A 12 11.64 -2.37 6.04
N SER A 13 10.75 -2.23 7.02
CA SER A 13 11.03 -2.56 8.43
C SER A 13 10.64 -3.99 8.83
N ARG A 14 10.97 -4.38 10.08
CA ARG A 14 10.65 -5.70 10.63
C ARG A 14 9.14 -5.97 10.64
N VAL A 15 8.32 -4.96 10.88
CA VAL A 15 6.85 -5.04 10.82
C VAL A 15 6.36 -4.04 9.77
N GLY A 16 5.63 -4.54 8.78
CA GLY A 16 5.10 -3.70 7.72
C GLY A 16 3.70 -3.17 8.02
N SER A 17 3.22 -2.32 7.12
CA SER A 17 1.85 -1.81 7.17
C SER A 17 1.39 -1.34 5.79
N VAL A 18 0.08 -1.13 5.67
CA VAL A 18 -0.53 -0.40 4.57
C VAL A 18 -1.42 0.70 5.12
N ALA A 19 -1.53 1.80 4.40
CA ALA A 19 -2.37 2.93 4.76
C ALA A 19 -3.14 3.45 3.54
N LEU A 20 -4.36 3.92 3.78
CA LEU A 20 -5.20 4.57 2.79
C LEU A 20 -5.35 6.04 3.19
N ALA A 21 -5.08 6.94 2.25
CA ALA A 21 -5.18 8.38 2.44
C ALA A 21 -5.90 9.04 1.27
N ARG A 22 -6.41 10.25 1.50
CA ARG A 22 -6.92 11.15 0.47
C ARG A 22 -6.20 12.48 0.63
N GLY A 23 -5.36 12.83 -0.34
CA GLY A 23 -4.45 13.98 -0.20
C GLY A 23 -3.63 13.89 1.10
N PRO A 24 -3.62 14.93 1.95
CA PRO A 24 -2.91 14.91 3.24
C PRO A 24 -3.65 14.15 4.36
N ALA A 25 -4.91 13.75 4.13
CA ALA A 25 -5.74 13.13 5.17
C ALA A 25 -5.59 11.61 5.20
N LEU A 26 -5.11 11.07 6.32
CA LEU A 26 -5.10 9.64 6.57
C LEU A 26 -6.52 9.14 6.85
N LEU A 27 -7.00 8.17 6.07
CA LEU A 27 -8.31 7.56 6.28
C LEU A 27 -8.21 6.39 7.27
N ALA A 28 -7.26 5.48 7.04
CA ALA A 28 -6.97 4.36 7.93
C ALA A 28 -5.62 3.72 7.61
N GLN A 29 -5.11 2.92 8.56
CA GLN A 29 -3.95 2.07 8.37
C GLN A 29 -4.20 0.69 8.95
N SER A 30 -3.45 -0.29 8.46
CA SER A 30 -3.38 -1.65 8.99
C SER A 30 -1.92 -2.04 9.13
N THR A 31 -1.48 -2.27 10.36
CA THR A 31 -0.17 -2.86 10.66
C THR A 31 -0.25 -4.38 10.54
N PHE A 32 0.78 -5.00 9.98
CA PHE A 32 0.83 -6.46 9.88
C PHE A 32 1.01 -7.10 11.25
N SER A 33 0.54 -8.33 11.41
CA SER A 33 0.49 -9.02 12.70
C SER A 33 1.86 -9.30 13.31
N GLY A 34 2.92 -9.32 12.49
CA GLY A 34 4.27 -9.49 12.97
C GLY A 34 5.33 -9.57 11.87
N PRO A 35 6.56 -9.95 12.24
CA PRO A 35 7.66 -10.10 11.30
C PRO A 35 7.40 -11.18 10.25
N LEU A 36 7.94 -10.96 9.05
CA LEU A 36 7.86 -11.90 7.91
C LEU A 36 6.44 -12.17 7.39
N GLN A 37 5.44 -11.39 7.81
CA GLN A 37 4.06 -11.51 7.34
C GLN A 37 3.74 -10.65 6.11
N HIS A 38 4.71 -9.84 5.64
CA HIS A 38 4.47 -8.80 4.62
C HIS A 38 3.80 -9.34 3.36
N SER A 39 4.28 -10.45 2.78
CA SER A 39 3.70 -11.00 1.56
C SER A 39 2.33 -11.66 1.77
N ALA A 40 2.10 -12.24 2.95
CA ALA A 40 0.86 -12.91 3.29
C ALA A 40 -0.27 -11.89 3.58
N GLU A 41 0.07 -10.77 4.22
CA GLU A 41 -0.93 -9.84 4.75
C GLU A 41 -1.14 -8.59 3.89
N ILE A 42 -0.25 -8.25 2.96
CA ILE A 42 -0.35 -7.03 2.14
C ILE A 42 -1.70 -6.93 1.40
N PHE A 43 -2.10 -7.97 0.66
CA PHE A 43 -3.36 -7.94 -0.09
C PHE A 43 -4.60 -8.03 0.79
N PRO A 44 -4.66 -8.91 1.81
CA PRO A 44 -5.76 -8.89 2.79
C PRO A 44 -5.94 -7.53 3.47
N ALA A 45 -4.84 -6.90 3.89
CA ALA A 45 -4.89 -5.60 4.55
C ALA A 45 -5.37 -4.49 3.60
N ILE A 46 -4.88 -4.45 2.36
CA ILE A 46 -5.36 -3.51 1.33
C ILE A 46 -6.85 -3.70 1.09
N SER A 47 -7.29 -4.95 0.93
CA SER A 47 -8.69 -5.28 0.65
C SER A 47 -9.61 -4.85 1.80
N GLN A 48 -9.19 -5.08 3.05
CA GLN A 48 -9.94 -4.63 4.23
C GLN A 48 -10.05 -3.10 4.28
N LEU A 49 -8.96 -2.37 4.01
CA LEU A 49 -8.99 -0.91 4.00
C LEU A 49 -9.91 -0.36 2.91
N LEU A 50 -9.81 -0.87 1.68
CA LEU A 50 -10.68 -0.43 0.58
C LEU A 50 -12.16 -0.71 0.88
N ASN A 51 -12.48 -1.93 1.33
CA ASN A 51 -13.85 -2.33 1.66
C ASN A 51 -14.45 -1.46 2.77
N ARG A 52 -13.66 -1.07 3.77
CA ARG A 52 -14.10 -0.20 4.88
C ARG A 52 -14.62 1.16 4.41
N PHE A 53 -14.10 1.66 3.30
CA PHE A 53 -14.50 2.95 2.73
C PHE A 53 -15.23 2.82 1.38
N HIS A 54 -15.65 1.60 1.02
CA HIS A 54 -16.37 1.29 -0.21
C HIS A 54 -15.61 1.68 -1.49
N PHE A 55 -14.27 1.63 -1.47
CA PHE A 55 -13.45 1.80 -2.65
C PHE A 55 -13.16 0.47 -3.33
N VAL A 56 -12.86 0.54 -4.62
CA VAL A 56 -12.32 -0.57 -5.41
C VAL A 56 -10.86 -0.30 -5.76
N PRO A 57 -10.06 -1.32 -6.13
CA PRO A 57 -8.65 -1.13 -6.48
C PRO A 57 -8.41 -0.11 -7.61
N GLY A 58 -9.39 0.06 -8.51
CA GLY A 58 -9.33 1.04 -9.59
C GLY A 58 -9.47 2.50 -9.15
N ASP A 59 -9.94 2.76 -7.91
CA ASP A 59 -10.04 4.11 -7.36
C ASP A 59 -8.67 4.64 -6.88
N ILE A 60 -7.69 3.77 -6.69
CA ILE A 60 -6.36 4.14 -6.22
C ILE A 60 -5.64 4.90 -7.32
N ALA A 61 -5.42 6.20 -7.11
CA ALA A 61 -4.70 7.04 -8.06
C ALA A 61 -3.18 6.90 -7.91
N GLN A 62 -2.70 6.70 -6.68
CA GLN A 62 -1.26 6.64 -6.38
C GLN A 62 -0.93 5.52 -5.40
N VAL A 63 0.19 4.83 -5.65
CA VAL A 63 0.79 3.87 -4.73
C VAL A 63 2.14 4.40 -4.26
N HIS A 64 2.25 4.70 -2.97
CA HIS A 64 3.45 5.21 -2.33
C HIS A 64 4.22 4.07 -1.68
N VAL A 65 5.50 3.92 -1.99
CA VAL A 65 6.34 2.85 -1.41
C VAL A 65 7.63 3.41 -0.83
N ALA A 66 8.13 2.78 0.24
CA ALA A 66 9.46 3.11 0.74
C ALA A 66 10.55 2.68 -0.25
N ILE A 67 11.50 3.58 -0.53
CA ILE A 67 12.68 3.30 -1.39
C ILE A 67 13.91 2.82 -0.61
N GLY A 68 13.80 2.73 0.72
CA GLY A 68 14.86 2.32 1.63
C GLY A 68 15.52 3.48 2.39
N PRO A 69 16.55 3.20 3.22
CA PRO A 69 17.15 1.89 3.44
C PRO A 69 16.23 0.92 4.22
N GLY A 70 16.52 -0.38 4.17
CA GLY A 70 15.74 -1.38 4.91
C GLY A 70 15.92 -2.81 4.39
N SER A 71 14.98 -3.68 4.75
CA SER A 71 14.93 -5.08 4.32
C SER A 71 14.90 -5.20 2.80
N PHE A 72 15.93 -5.83 2.22
CA PHE A 72 16.01 -6.06 0.77
C PHE A 72 14.79 -6.82 0.24
N THR A 73 14.39 -7.89 0.93
CA THR A 73 13.19 -8.66 0.59
C THR A 73 11.94 -7.82 0.74
N GLY A 74 11.84 -7.09 1.86
CA GLY A 74 10.71 -6.21 2.18
C GLY A 74 10.47 -5.16 1.10
N LEU A 75 11.49 -4.37 0.77
CA LEU A 75 11.43 -3.33 -0.27
C LEU A 75 10.96 -3.89 -1.62
N ARG A 76 11.45 -5.07 -2.01
CA ARG A 76 11.02 -5.72 -3.26
C ARG A 76 9.57 -6.17 -3.23
N ILE A 77 9.04 -6.59 -2.09
CA ILE A 77 7.60 -6.91 -1.95
C ILE A 77 6.74 -5.68 -2.26
N ALA A 78 7.03 -4.53 -1.64
CA ALA A 78 6.28 -3.29 -1.89
C ALA A 78 6.39 -2.84 -3.35
N VAL A 79 7.60 -2.81 -3.91
CA VAL A 79 7.84 -2.40 -5.30
C VAL A 79 7.16 -3.33 -6.30
N THR A 80 7.21 -4.65 -6.08
CA THR A 80 6.53 -5.62 -6.95
C THR A 80 5.02 -5.45 -6.89
N MET A 81 4.45 -5.25 -5.70
CA MET A 81 3.02 -4.98 -5.54
C MET A 81 2.62 -3.68 -6.26
N ALA A 82 3.36 -2.58 -6.07
CA ALA A 82 3.08 -1.30 -6.72
C ALA A 82 3.14 -1.40 -8.25
N LYS A 83 4.12 -2.14 -8.79
CA LYS A 83 4.20 -2.42 -10.24
C LYS A 83 3.03 -3.24 -10.75
N ALA A 84 2.56 -4.22 -9.99
CA ALA A 84 1.38 -5.00 -10.35
C ALA A 84 0.11 -4.13 -10.35
N ALA A 85 -0.05 -3.24 -9.35
CA ALA A 85 -1.15 -2.29 -9.29
C ALA A 85 -1.13 -1.31 -10.47
N HIS A 86 0.05 -0.78 -10.83
CA HIS A 86 0.23 0.08 -12.00
C HIS A 86 -0.15 -0.65 -13.29
N LEU A 87 0.32 -1.89 -13.48
CA LEU A 87 0.00 -2.67 -14.67
C LEU A 87 -1.50 -2.94 -14.81
N ALA A 88 -2.20 -3.15 -13.69
CA ALA A 88 -3.63 -3.45 -13.69
C ALA A 88 -4.52 -2.21 -13.86
N ASN A 89 -4.17 -1.11 -13.19
CA ASN A 89 -5.08 0.04 -13.01
C ASN A 89 -4.46 1.40 -13.42
N ALA A 90 -3.29 1.40 -14.04
CA ALA A 90 -2.55 2.62 -14.42
C ALA A 90 -2.27 3.58 -13.24
N THR A 91 -2.21 3.08 -12.01
CA THR A 91 -1.92 3.87 -10.80
C THR A 91 -0.53 4.50 -10.89
N ALA A 92 -0.35 5.76 -10.49
CA ALA A 92 0.99 6.34 -10.40
C ALA A 92 1.78 5.70 -9.25
N ILE A 93 3.03 5.33 -9.49
CA ILE A 93 3.94 4.85 -8.43
C ILE A 93 4.75 6.06 -7.96
N VAL A 94 4.75 6.30 -6.64
CA VAL A 94 5.45 7.39 -5.96
C VAL A 94 6.41 6.79 -4.93
#